data_AF-A0A2N5N0W9-F1
#
_entry.id   AF-A0A2N5N0W9-F1
#
_cell.length_a   1.000
_cell.length_b   1.000
_cell.length_c   1.000
_cell.angle_alpha   90.00
_cell.angle_beta   90.00
_cell.angle_gamma   90.00
#
_symmetry.space_group_name_H-M   'P 1'
#
loop_
_entity.id
_entity.type
_entity.pdbx_description
1 polymer ?
#
loop_
_entity_poly.entity_id
_entity_poly.type
_entity_poly.pdbx_seq_one_letter_code
_entity_poly.pdbx_strand_id
1 'polypeptide(L)'
;MTREHYLNELWQQLAPVPEAKRREWMYDYEEHFRIAAEQGQPEEQTAAELGDPRAVARELLLGYRVEAASQGGGGVRLVSRAVFAAVGLGFFNLVFVLGPYLALLGLLLALWAVAGSFVIAAFAVLLEGWTGDAIAMPLAVFGAMIAGGLGLLLGAAAYKLTGGIMRLTLKYLLANTKMMKRSVAR
;
A
#
# COMPACT_ATOMS: atom_id res chain seq x y z
N MET A 1 -2.34 24.95 24.62
CA MET A 1 -2.38 26.16 23.76
C MET A 1 -3.62 26.94 24.16
N THR A 2 -3.55 28.27 24.30
CA THR A 2 -4.71 29.09 24.67
C THR A 2 -5.67 29.26 23.49
N ARG A 3 -6.94 29.59 23.77
CA ARG A 3 -7.97 29.87 22.75
C ARG A 3 -7.50 30.92 21.75
N GLU A 4 -6.99 32.04 22.26
CA GLU A 4 -6.55 33.16 21.42
C GLU A 4 -5.42 32.76 20.47
N HIS A 5 -4.45 31.95 20.94
CA HIS A 5 -3.37 31.48 20.10
C HIS A 5 -3.88 30.50 19.03
N TYR A 6 -4.79 29.58 19.38
CA TYR A 6 -5.41 28.64 18.44
C TYR A 6 -6.12 29.38 17.31
N LEU A 7 -7.02 30.31 17.65
CA LEU A 7 -7.86 31.01 16.68
C LEU A 7 -7.04 31.93 15.78
N ASN A 8 -6.00 32.59 16.30
CA ASN A 8 -5.12 33.44 15.51
C ASN A 8 -4.27 32.63 14.51
N GLU A 9 -3.68 31.50 14.94
CA GLU A 9 -2.98 30.59 14.03
C GLU A 9 -3.93 30.08 12.93
N LEU A 10 -5.13 29.62 13.29
CA LEU A 10 -6.13 29.16 12.31
C LEU A 10 -6.50 30.27 11.31
N TRP A 11 -6.76 31.48 11.79
CA TRP A 11 -7.09 32.63 10.93
C TRP A 11 -6.00 32.95 9.92
N GLN A 12 -4.73 32.94 10.35
CA GLN A 12 -3.59 33.22 9.49
C GLN A 12 -3.41 32.13 8.42
N GLN A 13 -3.59 30.86 8.77
CA GLN A 13 -3.48 29.77 7.80
C GLN A 13 -4.62 29.80 6.76
N LEU A 14 -5.79 30.32 7.13
CA LEU A 14 -6.94 30.47 6.24
C LEU A 14 -6.90 31.75 5.37
N ALA A 15 -5.79 32.51 5.37
CA ALA A 15 -5.57 33.69 4.54
C ALA A 15 -5.97 33.56 3.04
N PRO A 16 -5.83 32.39 2.38
CA PRO A 16 -6.24 32.21 0.98
C PRO A 16 -7.76 32.18 0.73
N VAL A 17 -8.59 32.03 1.78
CA VAL A 17 -10.06 31.95 1.66
C VAL A 17 -10.68 33.34 1.78
N PRO A 18 -11.71 33.70 0.97
CA PRO A 18 -12.42 34.95 1.11
C PRO A 18 -12.90 35.19 2.54
N GLU A 19 -12.74 36.42 3.02
CA GLU A 19 -12.94 36.77 4.42
C GLU A 19 -14.33 36.40 4.96
N ALA A 20 -15.38 36.54 4.13
CA ALA A 20 -16.74 36.16 4.51
C ALA A 20 -16.85 34.68 4.91
N LYS A 21 -16.32 33.77 4.08
CA LYS A 21 -16.33 32.33 4.34
C LYS A 21 -15.35 31.95 5.46
N ARG A 22 -14.24 32.67 5.58
CA ARG A 22 -13.31 32.49 6.70
C ARG A 22 -13.97 32.82 8.04
N ARG A 23 -14.72 33.93 8.12
CA ARG A 23 -15.47 34.32 9.32
C ARG A 23 -16.55 33.31 9.70
N GLU A 24 -17.25 32.77 8.71
CA GLU A 24 -18.23 31.70 8.91
C GLU A 24 -17.57 30.48 9.60
N TRP A 25 -16.44 29.99 9.07
CA TRP A 25 -15.74 28.88 9.71
C TRP A 25 -15.21 29.24 11.10
N MET A 26 -14.66 30.45 11.29
CA MET A 26 -14.17 30.87 12.60
C MET A 26 -15.26 30.89 13.66
N TYR A 27 -16.49 31.25 13.29
CA TYR A 27 -17.63 31.28 14.20
C TYR A 27 -17.85 29.91 14.86
N ASP A 28 -17.77 28.82 14.09
CA ASP A 28 -17.95 27.46 14.63
C ASP A 28 -16.89 27.10 15.68
N TYR A 29 -15.62 27.48 15.43
CA TYR A 29 -14.54 27.24 16.40
C TYR A 29 -14.67 28.14 17.63
N GLU A 30 -15.03 29.42 17.45
CA GLU A 30 -15.27 30.34 18.56
C GLU A 30 -16.39 29.84 19.47
N GLU A 31 -17.47 29.35 18.88
CA GLU A 31 -18.62 28.79 19.59
C GLU A 31 -18.25 27.49 20.32
N HIS A 32 -17.43 26.62 19.72
CA HIS A 32 -16.93 25.42 20.37
C HIS A 32 -16.11 25.74 21.63
N PHE A 33 -15.22 26.74 21.56
CA PHE A 33 -14.48 27.20 22.73
C PHE A 33 -15.41 27.84 23.78
N ARG A 34 -16.45 28.56 23.36
CA ARG A 34 -17.44 29.17 24.26
C ARG A 34 -18.21 28.09 25.05
N ILE A 35 -18.73 27.08 24.36
CA ILE A 35 -19.48 25.97 24.97
C ILE A 35 -18.59 25.17 25.93
N ALA A 36 -17.35 24.87 25.55
CA ALA A 36 -16.40 24.16 26.41
C ALA A 36 -16.09 24.96 27.70
N ALA A 37 -15.93 26.28 27.59
CA ALA A 37 -15.72 27.15 28.74
C ALA A 37 -16.93 27.18 29.69
N GLU A 38 -18.16 27.18 29.14
CA GLU A 38 -19.40 27.08 29.94
C GLU A 38 -19.49 25.76 30.71
N GLN A 39 -18.92 24.68 30.17
CA GLN A 39 -18.85 23.37 30.82
C GLN A 39 -17.69 23.25 31.81
N GLY A 40 -16.92 24.31 32.02
CA GLY A 40 -15.76 24.33 32.92
C GLY A 40 -14.54 23.59 32.36
N GLN A 41 -14.50 23.34 31.06
CA GLN A 41 -13.36 22.70 30.40
C GLN A 41 -12.24 23.74 30.16
N PRO A 42 -10.98 23.42 30.52
CA PRO A 42 -9.86 24.33 30.32
C PRO A 42 -9.53 24.48 28.82
N GLU A 43 -9.15 25.69 28.41
CA GLU A 43 -8.89 26.03 27.01
C GLU A 43 -7.82 25.13 26.37
N GLU A 44 -6.79 24.74 27.13
CA GLU A 44 -5.74 23.88 26.61
C GLU A 44 -6.25 22.48 26.25
N GLN A 45 -7.24 21.99 26.99
CA GLN A 45 -7.86 20.69 26.73
C GLN A 45 -8.76 20.78 25.51
N THR A 46 -9.57 21.84 25.38
CA THR A 46 -10.38 22.09 24.18
C THR A 46 -9.51 22.22 22.93
N ALA A 47 -8.40 22.95 23.02
CA ALA A 47 -7.44 23.06 21.92
C ALA A 47 -6.81 21.71 21.56
N ALA A 48 -6.53 20.85 22.55
CA ALA A 48 -6.00 19.50 22.31
C ALA A 48 -7.04 18.58 21.63
N GLU A 49 -8.32 18.72 21.96
CA GLU A 49 -9.42 17.99 21.34
C GLU A 49 -9.66 18.43 19.89
N LEU A 50 -9.54 19.73 19.61
CA LEU A 50 -9.63 20.28 18.26
C LEU A 50 -8.40 19.93 17.39
N GLY A 51 -7.24 19.69 18.01
CA GLY A 51 -6.01 19.27 17.34
C GLY A 51 -5.07 20.42 16.96
N ASP A 52 -4.21 20.20 15.96
CA ASP A 52 -3.29 21.23 15.46
C ASP A 52 -4.06 22.21 14.53
N PRO A 53 -4.13 23.52 14.83
CA PRO A 53 -4.82 24.50 13.98
C PRO A 53 -4.29 24.53 12.54
N ARG A 54 -3.03 24.14 12.31
CA ARG A 54 -2.45 24.05 10.96
C ARG A 54 -2.98 22.85 10.18
N ALA A 55 -3.22 21.73 10.86
CA ALA A 55 -3.81 20.55 10.26
C ALA A 55 -5.27 20.81 9.88
N VAL A 56 -6.03 21.42 10.81
CA VAL A 56 -7.42 21.86 10.57
C VAL A 56 -7.52 22.82 9.39
N ALA A 57 -6.63 23.82 9.31
CA ALA A 57 -6.60 24.75 8.19
C ALA A 57 -6.37 24.05 6.84
N ARG A 58 -5.51 23.03 6.79
CA ARG A 58 -5.25 22.26 5.56
C ARG A 58 -6.48 21.50 5.10
N GLU A 59 -7.24 20.92 6.02
CA GLU A 59 -8.47 20.20 5.72
C GLU A 59 -9.53 21.14 5.13
N LEU A 60 -9.77 22.28 5.78
CA LEU A 60 -10.69 23.31 5.30
C LEU A 60 -10.30 23.86 3.93
N LEU A 61 -9.00 24.11 3.71
CA LEU A 61 -8.47 24.57 2.43
C LEU A 61 -8.59 23.52 1.33
N LEU A 62 -8.43 22.23 1.64
CA LEU A 62 -8.59 21.15 0.68
C LEU A 62 -10.05 21.08 0.22
N GLY A 63 -11.00 21.08 1.17
CA GLY A 63 -12.43 21.12 0.88
C GLY A 63 -12.81 22.32 0.01
N TYR A 64 -12.32 23.51 0.37
CA TYR A 64 -12.54 24.73 -0.40
C TYR A 64 -11.98 24.68 -1.82
N ARG A 65 -10.79 24.12 -2.02
CA ARG A 65 -10.20 23.97 -3.37
C ARG A 65 -10.97 22.99 -4.24
N VAL A 66 -11.47 21.89 -3.66
CA VAL A 66 -12.32 20.92 -4.37
C VAL A 66 -13.64 21.57 -4.77
N GLU A 67 -14.27 22.33 -3.86
CA GLU A 67 -15.51 23.04 -4.11
C GLU A 67 -15.33 24.19 -5.13
N ALA A 68 -14.24 24.95 -5.04
CA ALA A 68 -13.92 25.98 -6.03
C ALA A 68 -13.63 25.38 -7.42
N ALA A 69 -12.98 24.20 -7.47
CA ALA A 69 -12.74 23.48 -8.72
C ALA A 69 -14.02 22.89 -9.32
N SER A 70 -15.02 22.52 -8.50
CA SER A 70 -16.31 22.02 -8.98
C SER A 70 -17.23 23.14 -9.46
N GLN A 71 -17.18 24.32 -8.82
CA GLN A 71 -17.99 25.49 -9.22
C GLN A 71 -17.38 26.29 -10.39
N GLY A 72 -16.08 26.19 -10.64
CA GLY A 72 -15.36 26.96 -11.67
C GLY A 72 -15.50 26.48 -13.12
N GLY A 73 -16.43 25.58 -13.44
CA GLY A 73 -16.62 25.06 -14.79
C GLY A 73 -15.41 24.24 -15.27
N GLY A 74 -15.36 22.96 -14.88
CA GLY A 74 -14.26 22.05 -15.18
C GLY A 74 -14.04 21.84 -16.69
N GLY A 75 -13.22 22.70 -17.31
CA GLY A 75 -12.80 22.54 -18.69
C GLY A 75 -12.08 21.21 -18.89
N VAL A 76 -12.30 20.59 -20.05
CA VAL A 76 -11.74 19.29 -20.49
C VAL A 76 -10.25 19.12 -20.16
N ARG A 77 -9.49 20.22 -20.07
CA ARG A 77 -8.06 20.24 -19.69
C ARG A 77 -7.77 19.87 -18.22
N LEU A 78 -8.63 20.23 -17.28
CA LEU A 78 -8.46 19.89 -15.86
C LEU A 78 -8.87 18.44 -15.60
N VAL A 79 -9.99 18.02 -16.20
CA VAL A 79 -10.48 16.64 -16.18
C VAL A 79 -9.46 15.72 -16.86
N SER A 80 -8.97 16.05 -18.06
CA SER A 80 -7.94 15.24 -18.73
C SER A 80 -6.63 15.16 -17.94
N ARG A 81 -6.18 16.24 -17.30
CA ARG A 81 -5.01 16.19 -16.39
C ARG A 81 -5.24 15.27 -15.20
N ALA A 82 -6.41 15.32 -14.58
CA ALA A 82 -6.76 14.42 -13.48
C ALA A 82 -6.86 12.97 -13.94
N VAL A 83 -7.44 12.71 -15.12
CA VAL A 83 -7.49 11.37 -15.73
C VAL A 83 -6.09 10.87 -16.09
N PHE A 84 -5.25 11.67 -16.74
CA PHE A 84 -3.87 11.31 -17.05
C PHE A 84 -3.03 11.08 -15.79
N ALA A 85 -3.25 11.87 -14.72
CA ALA A 85 -2.59 11.65 -13.44
C ALA A 85 -3.09 10.36 -12.77
N ALA A 86 -4.40 10.09 -12.77
CA ALA A 86 -4.98 8.88 -12.18
C ALA A 86 -4.57 7.61 -12.94
N VAL A 87 -4.64 7.65 -14.28
CA VAL A 87 -4.16 6.57 -15.16
C VAL A 87 -2.65 6.43 -15.04
N GLY A 88 -1.90 7.54 -15.00
CA GLY A 88 -0.45 7.52 -14.80
C GLY A 88 -0.07 6.87 -13.48
N LEU A 89 -0.73 7.21 -12.37
CA LEU A 89 -0.47 6.60 -11.07
C LEU A 89 -0.79 5.09 -11.06
N GLY A 90 -1.95 4.72 -11.60
CA GLY A 90 -2.41 3.34 -11.65
C GLY A 90 -1.57 2.47 -12.59
N PHE A 91 -1.33 2.93 -13.81
CA PHE A 91 -0.56 2.24 -14.84
C PHE A 91 0.92 2.14 -14.47
N PHE A 92 1.51 3.20 -13.90
CA PHE A 92 2.88 3.15 -13.39
C PHE A 92 3.02 2.08 -12.29
N ASN A 93 2.10 2.03 -11.33
CA ASN A 93 2.11 0.99 -10.29
C ASN A 93 1.91 -0.41 -10.91
N LEU A 94 1.04 -0.55 -11.92
CA LEU A 94 0.78 -1.82 -12.58
C LEU A 94 2.03 -2.36 -13.31
N VAL A 95 2.72 -1.53 -14.08
CA VAL A 95 3.90 -1.98 -14.85
C VAL A 95 5.13 -2.13 -13.95
N PHE A 96 5.42 -1.15 -13.09
CA PHE A 96 6.68 -1.12 -12.34
C PHE A 96 6.64 -1.90 -11.02
N VAL A 97 5.46 -2.14 -10.45
CA VAL A 97 5.34 -2.89 -9.19
C VAL A 97 4.69 -4.24 -9.45
N LEU A 98 3.50 -4.27 -10.04
CA LEU A 98 2.77 -5.53 -10.26
C LEU A 98 3.46 -6.41 -11.31
N GLY A 99 4.02 -5.84 -12.37
CA GLY A 99 4.76 -6.57 -13.42
C GLY A 99 5.91 -7.43 -12.86
N PRO A 100 6.93 -6.83 -12.20
CA PRO A 100 8.01 -7.58 -11.57
C PRO A 100 7.52 -8.58 -10.52
N TYR A 101 6.46 -8.24 -9.77
CA TYR A 101 5.87 -9.15 -8.79
C TYR A 101 5.27 -10.41 -9.44
N LEU A 102 4.52 -10.25 -10.52
CA LEU A 102 3.98 -11.38 -11.30
C LEU A 102 5.10 -12.20 -11.94
N ALA A 103 6.16 -11.55 -12.44
CA ALA A 103 7.34 -12.26 -12.96
C ALA A 103 8.02 -13.12 -11.88
N LEU A 104 8.18 -12.59 -10.66
CA LEU A 104 8.70 -13.33 -9.51
C LEU A 104 7.81 -14.52 -9.14
N LEU A 105 6.48 -14.33 -9.11
CA LEU A 105 5.54 -15.43 -8.86
C LEU A 105 5.61 -16.50 -9.95
N GLY A 106 5.67 -16.10 -11.23
CA GLY A 106 5.80 -17.02 -12.35
C GLY A 106 7.10 -17.83 -12.27
N LEU A 107 8.21 -17.18 -11.95
CA LEU A 107 9.49 -17.85 -11.73
C LEU A 107 9.42 -18.85 -10.57
N LEU A 108 8.77 -18.49 -9.47
CA LEU A 108 8.60 -19.36 -8.32
C LEU A 108 7.75 -20.59 -8.66
N LEU A 109 6.63 -20.40 -9.38
CA LEU A 109 5.79 -21.49 -9.86
C LEU A 109 6.56 -22.42 -10.81
N ALA A 110 7.33 -21.86 -11.74
CA ALA A 110 8.18 -22.63 -12.64
C ALA A 110 9.20 -23.47 -11.86
N LEU A 111 9.84 -22.90 -10.84
CA LEU A 111 10.82 -23.61 -10.01
C LEU A 111 10.18 -24.79 -9.26
N TRP A 112 8.98 -24.60 -8.70
CA TRP A 112 8.21 -25.70 -8.09
C TRP A 112 7.78 -26.76 -9.11
N ALA A 113 7.35 -26.36 -10.30
CA ALA A 113 6.98 -27.28 -11.37
C ALA A 113 8.17 -28.13 -11.83
N VAL A 114 9.35 -27.51 -11.99
CA VAL A 114 10.59 -28.23 -12.33
C VAL A 114 10.98 -29.19 -11.21
N ALA A 115 10.97 -28.74 -9.95
CA ALA A 115 11.26 -29.60 -8.80
C ALA A 115 10.32 -30.83 -8.75
N GLY A 116 9.01 -30.61 -8.93
CA GLY A 116 8.01 -31.68 -8.97
C GLY A 116 8.20 -32.61 -10.17
N SER A 117 8.57 -32.07 -11.34
CA SER A 117 8.83 -32.85 -12.55
C SER A 117 10.01 -33.81 -12.37
N PHE A 118 11.07 -33.38 -11.67
CA PHE A 118 12.21 -34.24 -11.32
C PHE A 118 11.82 -35.37 -10.37
N VAL A 119 10.95 -35.10 -9.39
CA VAL A 119 10.43 -36.15 -8.50
C VAL A 119 9.59 -37.16 -9.29
N ILE A 120 8.69 -36.68 -10.15
CA ILE A 120 7.88 -37.55 -11.02
C ILE A 120 8.78 -38.38 -11.95
N ALA A 121 9.81 -37.77 -12.54
CA ALA A 121 10.78 -38.47 -13.39
C ALA A 121 11.53 -39.56 -12.63
N ALA A 122 11.89 -39.32 -11.36
CA ALA A 122 12.52 -40.35 -10.52
C ALA A 122 11.63 -41.59 -10.37
N PHE A 123 10.33 -41.40 -10.13
CA PHE A 123 9.37 -42.51 -10.07
C PHE A 123 9.19 -43.21 -11.42
N ALA A 124 9.10 -42.45 -12.52
CA ALA A 124 8.94 -43.00 -13.86
C ALA A 124 10.13 -43.88 -14.26
N VAL A 125 11.36 -43.45 -13.95
CA VAL A 125 12.58 -44.23 -14.24
C VAL A 125 12.64 -45.50 -13.40
N LEU A 126 12.20 -45.47 -12.13
CA LEU A 126 12.11 -46.68 -11.30
C LEU A 126 11.10 -47.69 -11.84
N LEU A 127 9.95 -47.22 -12.31
CA LEU A 127 8.93 -48.07 -12.93
C LEU A 127 9.49 -48.75 -14.18
N GLU A 128 10.14 -47.99 -15.06
CA GLU A 128 10.78 -48.55 -16.26
C GLU A 128 11.86 -49.58 -15.91
N GLY A 129 12.67 -49.32 -14.89
CA GLY A 129 13.70 -50.27 -14.43
C GLY A 129 13.16 -51.56 -13.84
N TRP A 130 11.93 -51.55 -13.31
CA TRP A 130 11.30 -52.70 -12.69
C TRP A 130 10.48 -53.52 -13.68
N THR A 131 9.70 -52.85 -14.54
CA THR A 131 8.74 -53.51 -15.43
C THR A 131 9.09 -53.47 -16.91
N GLY A 132 10.03 -52.60 -17.30
CA GLY A 132 10.43 -52.40 -18.69
C GLY A 132 11.74 -53.10 -19.05
N ASP A 133 12.03 -53.10 -20.35
CA ASP A 133 13.26 -53.69 -20.92
C ASP A 133 14.27 -52.62 -21.37
N ALA A 134 13.89 -51.34 -21.35
CA ALA A 134 14.73 -50.26 -21.88
C ALA A 134 15.87 -49.85 -20.93
N ILE A 135 15.67 -49.94 -19.61
CA ILE A 135 16.64 -49.51 -18.60
C ILE A 135 16.84 -50.63 -17.59
N ALA A 136 18.07 -51.08 -17.39
CA ALA A 136 18.37 -52.07 -16.37
C ALA A 136 18.12 -51.51 -14.95
N MET A 137 17.56 -52.34 -14.06
CA MET A 137 17.19 -51.93 -12.70
C MET A 137 18.29 -51.18 -11.92
N PRO A 138 19.58 -51.59 -11.91
CA PRO A 138 20.62 -50.82 -11.21
C PRO A 138 20.82 -49.40 -11.76
N LEU A 139 20.72 -49.24 -13.09
CA LEU A 139 20.83 -47.94 -13.75
C LEU A 139 19.59 -47.08 -13.49
N ALA A 140 18.41 -47.69 -13.46
CA ALA A 140 17.16 -47.01 -13.10
C ALA A 140 17.19 -46.47 -11.66
N VAL A 141 17.66 -47.27 -10.70
CA VAL A 141 17.82 -46.83 -9.31
C VAL A 141 18.79 -45.64 -9.23
N PHE A 142 19.93 -45.71 -9.93
CA PHE A 142 20.89 -44.61 -9.96
C PHE A 142 20.30 -43.33 -10.59
N GLY A 143 19.60 -43.46 -11.73
CA GLY A 143 18.93 -42.34 -12.39
C GLY A 143 17.85 -41.71 -11.52
N ALA A 144 17.07 -42.51 -10.81
CA ALA A 144 16.05 -42.04 -9.89
C ALA A 144 16.61 -41.33 -8.67
N MET A 145 17.75 -41.80 -8.12
CA MET A 145 18.45 -41.10 -7.04
C MET A 145 18.95 -39.72 -7.49
N ILE A 146 19.47 -39.60 -8.71
CA ILE A 146 19.90 -38.32 -9.27
C ILE A 146 18.70 -37.40 -9.47
N ALA A 147 17.66 -37.86 -10.19
CA ALA A 147 16.48 -37.06 -10.49
C ALA A 147 15.75 -36.64 -9.21
N GLY A 148 15.52 -37.57 -8.29
CA GLY A 148 14.89 -37.31 -7.00
C GLY A 148 15.72 -36.37 -6.13
N GLY A 149 17.04 -36.58 -6.07
CA GLY A 149 17.96 -35.69 -5.36
C GLY A 149 17.94 -34.26 -5.89
N LEU A 150 17.99 -34.09 -7.22
CA LEU A 150 17.86 -32.77 -7.86
C LEU A 150 16.50 -32.13 -7.60
N GLY A 151 15.41 -32.91 -7.71
CA GLY A 151 14.06 -32.45 -7.41
C GLY A 151 13.92 -31.94 -5.97
N LEU A 152 14.45 -32.68 -5.00
CA LEU A 152 14.44 -32.28 -3.58
C LEU A 152 15.29 -31.04 -3.31
N LEU A 153 16.49 -30.95 -3.90
CA LEU A 153 17.36 -29.77 -3.76
C LEU A 153 16.71 -28.52 -4.35
N LEU A 154 16.12 -28.63 -5.54
CA LEU A 154 15.37 -27.54 -6.18
C LEU A 154 14.13 -27.17 -5.35
N GLY A 155 13.43 -28.16 -4.80
CA GLY A 155 12.29 -27.94 -3.90
C GLY A 155 12.70 -27.20 -2.61
N ALA A 156 13.83 -27.56 -2.01
CA ALA A 156 14.36 -26.86 -0.84
C ALA A 156 14.76 -25.41 -1.15
N ALA A 157 15.39 -25.18 -2.31
CA ALA A 157 15.70 -23.85 -2.81
C ALA A 157 14.42 -23.03 -3.05
N ALA A 158 13.41 -23.63 -3.70
CA ALA A 158 12.11 -23.02 -3.95
C ALA A 158 11.41 -22.64 -2.64
N TYR A 159 11.40 -23.54 -1.65
CA TYR A 159 10.82 -23.28 -0.33
C TYR A 159 11.47 -22.07 0.37
N LYS A 160 12.80 -22.00 0.38
CA LYS A 160 13.53 -20.87 0.96
C LYS A 160 13.24 -19.57 0.20
N LEU A 161 13.16 -19.63 -1.12
CA LEU A 161 12.83 -18.49 -1.97
C LEU A 161 11.40 -17.99 -1.73
N THR A 162 10.41 -18.90 -1.63
CA THR A 162 9.03 -18.57 -1.26
C THR A 162 8.99 -17.78 0.04
N GLY A 163 9.68 -18.26 1.08
CA GLY A 163 9.74 -17.57 2.36
C GLY A 163 10.45 -16.21 2.30
N GLY A 164 11.39 -16.02 1.37
CA GLY A 164 12.01 -14.72 1.09
C GLY A 164 11.05 -13.73 0.42
N ILE A 165 10.37 -14.18 -0.64
CA ILE A 165 9.37 -13.39 -1.37
C ILE A 165 8.22 -12.99 -0.44
N MET A 166 7.69 -13.91 0.36
CA MET A 166 6.62 -13.59 1.32
C MET A 166 7.02 -12.50 2.32
N ARG A 167 8.26 -12.54 2.83
CA ARG A 167 8.78 -11.50 3.72
C ARG A 167 8.93 -10.15 3.01
N LEU A 168 9.35 -10.13 1.74
CA LEU A 168 9.41 -8.90 0.95
C LEU A 168 8.02 -8.33 0.71
N THR A 169 7.04 -9.17 0.35
CA THR A 169 5.64 -8.77 0.17
C THR A 169 5.07 -8.19 1.46
N LEU A 170 5.27 -8.85 2.60
CA LEU A 170 4.82 -8.33 3.90
C LEU A 170 5.47 -6.99 4.24
N LYS A 171 6.78 -6.83 4.04
CA LYS A 171 7.47 -5.55 4.24
C LYS A 171 6.91 -4.45 3.35
N TYR A 172 6.60 -4.75 2.09
CA TYR A 172 5.99 -3.81 1.16
C TYR A 172 4.59 -3.38 1.62
N LEU A 173 3.72 -4.34 1.98
CA LEU A 173 2.37 -4.05 2.48
C LEU A 173 2.39 -3.23 3.79
N LEU A 174 3.29 -3.58 4.71
CA LEU A 174 3.49 -2.83 5.96
C LEU A 174 4.03 -1.42 5.72
N ALA A 175 4.94 -1.24 4.75
CA ALA A 175 5.43 0.08 4.38
C ALA A 175 4.30 0.97 3.81
N ASN A 176 3.49 0.43 2.89
CA ASN A 176 2.36 1.16 2.32
C ASN A 176 1.32 1.56 3.37
N THR A 177 0.95 0.64 4.26
CA THR A 177 -0.03 0.92 5.33
C THR A 177 0.52 1.87 6.40
N LYS A 178 1.82 1.80 6.73
CA LYS A 178 2.46 2.75 7.66
C LYS A 178 2.52 4.17 7.11
N MET A 179 2.68 4.32 5.79
CA MET A 179 2.59 5.63 5.14
C MET A 179 1.17 6.20 5.20
N MET A 180 0.14 5.37 4.99
CA MET A 180 -1.26 5.81 5.13
C MET A 180 -1.62 6.23 6.56
N LYS A 181 -1.16 5.50 7.59
CA LYS A 181 -1.39 5.92 8.99
C LYS A 181 -0.65 7.20 9.36
N ARG A 182 0.50 7.49 8.74
CA ARG A 182 1.24 8.75 8.96
C ARG A 182 0.65 9.95 8.23
N SER A 183 -0.09 9.76 7.14
CA SER A 183 -0.79 10.86 6.45
C SER A 183 -2.11 11.26 7.13
N VAL A 184 -2.66 10.41 7.99
CA VAL A 184 -3.86 10.70 8.81
C VAL A 184 -3.49 11.29 10.18
N ALA A 185 -2.24 11.10 10.62
CA ALA A 185 -1.73 11.60 11.90
C ALA A 185 -0.95 12.93 11.80
N ARG A 186 -1.07 13.67 10.69
CA ARG A 186 -0.45 14.98 10.43
C ARG A 186 -1.46 15.93 9.80
#